data_AF-A0A523JUX2-F1
#
_entry.id   AF-A0A523JUX2-F1
#
_cell.length_a   1.000
_cell.length_b   1.000
_cell.length_c   1.000
_cell.angle_alpha   90.00
_cell.angle_beta   90.00
_cell.angle_gamma   90.00
#
_symmetry.space_group_name_H-M   'P 1'
#
loop_
_entity.id
_entity.type
_entity.pdbx_description
1 polymer ?
#
loop_
_entity_poly.entity_id
_entity_poly.type
_entity_poly.pdbx_seq_one_letter_code
_entity_poly.pdbx_strand_id
1 'polypeptide(L)'
;CAVIGEGGNLGLTQLGRIEFALANGRINTDFIDNSGGVDTSDREVNIKILLNLVKQSRPLTTSRRDRLLAAMTDEVERLVLRNNYLQTQAISMMEAHAAERLNEHAHLLVAMERSGELDRELEFLPSDEEINERRKANKGFTRPELSVLLSYSKISLYQQLLDSDVPEDSFLARELHRYFPKPLQKHYTEIMADHRLEREIIATVVTNSVINRMGPVFFQRAQEDTGADAAAVARSYTIAREIFDARKIWEKIESLDNAVHANVQYSMMFQISRLLRHATHWLLAHHRDELDIEALVSRCQPGARILARKLNKLLSGNELKRFRESTRLYENIGVPESIARYMAGINALYSALDITEVANRRNVDVEFAARVYFEIGRGLALDWIRDQIEILHVEGRWQAVARGTLRDNLYELQATLTEQVIRNHRGNNPVDRVSTWLTRHQAQISHANQTLDDMRMGGNLDFATLSVALQEIRKLRIQS
;
A
#
# COMPACT_ATOMS: atom_id res chain seq x y z
N CYS A 1 -15.45 3.73 -32.10
CA CYS A 1 -15.49 2.76 -31.00
C CYS A 1 -14.78 3.39 -29.80
N ALA A 2 -15.36 3.39 -28.60
CA ALA A 2 -14.75 4.02 -27.41
C ALA A 2 -14.09 3.00 -26.46
N VAL A 3 -14.64 1.78 -26.38
CA VAL A 3 -14.17 0.71 -25.50
C VAL A 3 -14.27 -0.60 -26.27
N ILE A 4 -13.25 -1.46 -26.15
CA ILE A 4 -13.22 -2.82 -26.67
C ILE A 4 -12.90 -3.76 -25.50
N GLY A 5 -13.64 -4.86 -25.39
CA GLY A 5 -13.34 -5.96 -24.48
C GLY A 5 -13.21 -7.26 -25.26
N GLU A 6 -12.12 -7.99 -25.05
CA GLU A 6 -11.84 -9.24 -25.76
C GLU A 6 -12.37 -10.46 -25.01
N GLY A 7 -13.47 -11.05 -25.49
CA GLY A 7 -14.02 -12.28 -24.93
C GLY A 7 -13.32 -13.57 -25.39
N GLY A 8 -12.59 -13.51 -26.51
CA GLY A 8 -11.79 -14.63 -27.04
C GLY A 8 -10.29 -14.34 -26.93
N ASN A 9 -9.47 -15.36 -27.19
CA ASN A 9 -8.01 -15.19 -27.22
C ASN A 9 -7.57 -14.55 -28.54
N LEU A 10 -6.62 -13.61 -28.45
CA LEU A 10 -5.93 -12.96 -29.56
C LEU A 10 -6.87 -12.36 -30.61
N GLY A 11 -7.96 -11.72 -30.17
CA GLY A 11 -8.93 -11.07 -31.07
C GLY A 11 -8.34 -9.85 -31.79
N LEU A 12 -7.42 -9.14 -31.14
CA LEU A 12 -6.59 -8.08 -31.71
C LEU A 12 -5.11 -8.41 -31.53
N THR A 13 -4.26 -7.96 -32.46
CA THR A 13 -2.82 -8.00 -32.25
C THR A 13 -2.44 -7.02 -31.15
N GLN A 14 -1.34 -7.30 -30.42
CA GLN A 14 -0.87 -6.41 -29.36
C GLN A 14 -0.61 -4.98 -29.87
N LEU A 15 0.04 -4.85 -31.04
CA LEU A 15 0.25 -3.55 -31.69
C LEU A 15 -1.06 -2.83 -32.02
N GLY A 16 -2.10 -3.55 -32.46
CA GLY A 16 -3.42 -2.97 -32.72
C GLY A 16 -4.11 -2.47 -31.44
N ARG A 17 -3.93 -3.19 -30.30
CA ARG A 17 -4.43 -2.72 -29.00
C ARG A 17 -3.72 -1.42 -28.57
N ILE A 18 -2.39 -1.38 -28.74
CA ILE A 18 -1.58 -0.20 -28.40
C ILE A 18 -1.99 0.99 -29.27
N GLU A 19 -2.13 0.79 -30.59
CA GLU A 19 -2.58 1.83 -31.52
C GLU A 19 -3.96 2.38 -31.13
N PHE A 20 -4.94 1.50 -30.85
CA PHE A 20 -6.26 1.92 -30.39
C PHE A 20 -6.20 2.68 -29.06
N ALA A 21 -5.37 2.24 -28.11
CA ALA A 21 -5.17 2.91 -26.83
C ALA A 21 -4.53 4.30 -27.00
N LEU A 22 -3.54 4.44 -27.88
CA LEU A 22 -2.91 5.72 -28.21
C LEU A 22 -3.88 6.71 -28.89
N ALA A 23 -4.90 6.19 -29.58
CA ALA A 23 -6.00 6.96 -30.14
C ALA A 23 -7.11 7.30 -29.10
N ASN A 24 -6.84 7.14 -27.80
CA ASN A 24 -7.76 7.33 -26.68
C ASN A 24 -8.90 6.30 -26.59
N GLY A 25 -8.78 5.16 -27.28
CA GLY A 25 -9.63 4.00 -27.06
C GLY A 25 -9.30 3.31 -25.74
N ARG A 26 -10.27 2.64 -25.12
CA ARG A 26 -10.01 1.82 -23.91
C ARG A 26 -10.07 0.34 -24.26
N ILE A 27 -8.99 -0.36 -23.99
CA ILE A 27 -8.82 -1.79 -24.25
C ILE A 27 -7.76 -2.35 -23.29
N ASN A 28 -7.94 -3.55 -22.77
CA ASN A 28 -6.87 -4.29 -22.08
C ASN A 28 -6.31 -5.36 -23.03
N THR A 29 -5.51 -6.30 -22.53
CA THR A 29 -5.24 -7.53 -23.27
C THR A 29 -6.36 -8.55 -23.05
N ASP A 30 -6.49 -9.49 -23.97
CA ASP A 30 -7.41 -10.61 -23.90
C ASP A 30 -7.30 -11.40 -22.60
N PHE A 31 -6.08 -11.72 -22.15
CA PHE A 31 -5.85 -12.44 -20.89
C PHE A 31 -6.28 -11.66 -19.64
N ILE A 32 -6.58 -10.36 -19.74
CA ILE A 32 -7.26 -9.60 -18.68
C ILE A 32 -8.77 -9.74 -18.84
N ASP A 33 -9.29 -9.45 -20.03
CA ASP A 33 -10.73 -9.32 -20.29
C ASP A 33 -11.47 -10.67 -20.25
N ASN A 34 -10.82 -11.78 -20.62
CA ASN A 34 -11.40 -13.12 -20.64
C ASN A 34 -11.01 -14.01 -19.44
N SER A 35 -10.32 -13.44 -18.44
CA SER A 35 -9.75 -14.21 -17.31
C SER A 35 -10.79 -14.88 -16.41
N GLY A 36 -12.07 -14.48 -16.47
CA GLY A 36 -13.16 -15.09 -15.70
C GLY A 36 -13.35 -16.59 -15.98
N GLY A 37 -13.14 -17.03 -17.22
CA GLY A 37 -13.23 -18.46 -17.57
C GLY A 37 -12.11 -19.29 -16.92
N VAL A 38 -10.89 -18.76 -16.95
CA VAL A 38 -9.71 -19.40 -16.35
C VAL A 38 -9.85 -19.46 -14.82
N ASP A 39 -10.26 -18.37 -14.18
CA ASP A 39 -10.49 -18.29 -12.73
C ASP A 39 -11.60 -19.25 -12.27
N THR A 40 -12.69 -19.35 -13.06
CA THR A 40 -13.75 -20.34 -12.78
C THR A 40 -13.22 -21.77 -12.82
N SER A 41 -12.42 -22.10 -13.85
CA SER A 41 -11.82 -23.44 -13.99
C SER A 41 -10.82 -23.75 -12.88
N ASP A 42 -9.98 -22.80 -12.49
CA ASP A 42 -9.03 -22.95 -11.37
C ASP A 42 -9.78 -23.31 -10.08
N ARG A 43 -10.83 -22.54 -9.76
CA ARG A 43 -11.68 -22.78 -8.59
C ARG A 43 -12.38 -24.12 -8.65
N GLU A 44 -12.91 -24.50 -9.81
CA GLU A 44 -13.56 -25.79 -10.00
C GLU A 44 -12.59 -26.95 -9.70
N VAL A 45 -11.37 -26.88 -10.23
CA VAL A 45 -10.33 -27.89 -10.01
C VAL A 45 -9.95 -27.97 -8.54
N ASN A 46 -9.68 -26.83 -7.89
CA ASN A 46 -9.29 -26.80 -6.48
C ASN A 46 -10.43 -27.29 -5.55
N ILE A 47 -11.69 -26.94 -5.84
CA ILE A 47 -12.85 -27.48 -5.12
C ILE A 47 -12.93 -29.00 -5.29
N LYS A 48 -12.71 -29.53 -6.49
CA LYS A 48 -12.72 -31.00 -6.73
C LYS A 48 -11.60 -31.70 -5.97
N ILE A 49 -10.40 -31.12 -5.92
CA ILE A 49 -9.27 -31.67 -5.15
C ILE A 49 -9.65 -31.74 -3.67
N LEU A 50 -10.16 -30.66 -3.08
CA LEU A 50 -10.62 -30.64 -1.70
C LEU A 50 -11.72 -31.68 -1.42
N LEU A 51 -12.75 -31.75 -2.26
CA LEU A 51 -13.86 -32.70 -2.07
C LEU A 51 -13.43 -34.17 -2.21
N ASN A 52 -12.39 -34.44 -3.00
CA ASN A 52 -11.81 -35.79 -3.08
C ASN A 52 -11.09 -36.17 -1.77
N LEU A 53 -10.40 -35.23 -1.13
CA LEU A 53 -9.82 -35.44 0.21
C LEU A 53 -10.91 -35.67 1.25
N VAL A 54 -12.00 -34.89 1.22
CA VAL A 54 -13.16 -35.08 2.10
C VAL A 54 -13.75 -36.49 1.96
N LYS A 55 -13.87 -37.01 0.73
CA LYS A 55 -14.39 -38.36 0.49
C LYS A 55 -13.52 -39.46 1.11
N GLN A 56 -12.21 -39.23 1.22
CA GLN A 56 -11.28 -40.19 1.83
C GLN A 56 -11.39 -40.17 3.36
N SER A 57 -11.64 -39.02 3.97
CA SER A 57 -11.75 -38.88 5.42
C SER A 57 -13.17 -39.17 5.96
N ARG A 58 -14.23 -38.89 5.19
CA ARG A 58 -15.64 -39.12 5.58
C ARG A 58 -16.51 -39.51 4.38
N PRO A 59 -17.55 -40.35 4.55
CA PRO A 59 -18.47 -40.70 3.46
C PRO A 59 -19.25 -39.49 2.93
N LEU A 60 -18.85 -38.95 1.78
CA LEU A 60 -19.58 -37.94 1.03
C LEU A 60 -20.25 -38.59 -0.20
N THR A 61 -21.56 -38.82 -0.11
CA THR A 61 -22.33 -39.41 -1.22
C THR A 61 -22.40 -38.45 -2.42
N THR A 62 -22.52 -39.00 -3.62
CA THR A 62 -22.67 -38.23 -4.87
C THR A 62 -23.80 -37.20 -4.78
N SER A 63 -24.98 -37.61 -4.29
CA SER A 63 -26.12 -36.69 -4.09
C SER A 63 -25.84 -35.54 -3.14
N ARG A 64 -25.05 -35.75 -2.07
CA ARG A 64 -24.66 -34.67 -1.15
C ARG A 64 -23.64 -33.74 -1.78
N ARG A 65 -22.66 -34.29 -2.49
CA ARG A 65 -21.67 -33.52 -3.25
C ARG A 65 -22.34 -32.61 -4.29
N ASP A 66 -23.26 -33.15 -5.08
CA ASP A 66 -23.87 -32.40 -6.18
C ASP A 66 -24.77 -31.27 -5.65
N ARG A 67 -25.49 -31.51 -4.54
CA ARG A 67 -26.21 -30.44 -3.83
C ARG A 67 -25.30 -29.36 -3.27
N LEU A 68 -24.14 -29.76 -2.73
CA LEU A 68 -23.15 -28.81 -2.21
C LEU A 68 -22.58 -27.95 -3.34
N LEU A 69 -22.22 -28.55 -4.48
CA LEU A 69 -21.73 -27.84 -5.67
C LEU A 69 -22.77 -26.80 -6.17
N ALA A 70 -24.03 -27.22 -6.31
CA ALA A 70 -25.11 -26.32 -6.72
C ALA A 70 -25.33 -25.16 -5.72
N ALA A 71 -25.20 -25.41 -4.42
CA ALA A 71 -25.35 -24.39 -3.39
C ALA A 71 -24.21 -23.35 -3.36
N MET A 72 -23.08 -23.62 -4.01
CA MET A 72 -21.90 -22.75 -4.03
C MET A 72 -21.83 -21.84 -5.26
N THR A 73 -22.65 -22.07 -6.28
CA THR A 73 -22.56 -21.38 -7.59
C THR A 73 -22.47 -19.86 -7.46
N ASP A 74 -23.43 -19.22 -6.80
CA ASP A 74 -23.46 -17.75 -6.66
C ASP A 74 -22.24 -17.20 -5.90
N GLU A 75 -21.66 -17.98 -5.00
CA GLU A 75 -20.48 -17.56 -4.25
C GLU A 75 -19.20 -17.72 -5.07
N VAL A 76 -19.07 -18.80 -5.82
CA VAL A 76 -17.96 -18.97 -6.79
C VAL A 76 -17.99 -17.84 -7.81
N GLU A 77 -19.16 -17.51 -8.36
CA GLU A 77 -19.33 -16.38 -9.28
C GLU A 77 -18.86 -15.06 -8.66
N ARG A 78 -19.31 -14.73 -7.43
CA ARG A 78 -18.85 -13.51 -6.74
C ARG A 78 -17.35 -13.48 -6.52
N LEU A 79 -16.73 -14.62 -6.19
CA LEU A 79 -15.28 -14.71 -5.98
C LEU A 79 -14.50 -14.49 -7.29
N VAL A 80 -14.97 -15.06 -8.40
CA VAL A 80 -14.40 -14.85 -9.74
C VAL A 80 -14.54 -13.38 -10.15
N LEU A 81 -15.75 -12.82 -10.06
CA LEU A 81 -16.01 -11.42 -10.40
C LEU A 81 -15.16 -10.47 -9.54
N ARG A 82 -14.98 -10.77 -8.26
CA ARG A 82 -14.13 -9.97 -7.36
C ARG A 82 -12.67 -9.97 -7.83
N ASN A 83 -12.12 -11.12 -8.18
CA ASN A 83 -10.73 -11.22 -8.64
C ASN A 83 -10.52 -10.45 -9.96
N ASN A 84 -11.43 -10.59 -10.92
CA ASN A 84 -11.42 -9.89 -12.21
C ASN A 84 -11.57 -8.36 -12.04
N TYR A 85 -12.46 -7.92 -11.15
CA TYR A 85 -12.64 -6.51 -10.80
C TYR A 85 -11.35 -5.89 -10.26
N LEU A 86 -10.65 -6.58 -9.35
CA LEU A 86 -9.42 -6.05 -8.75
C LEU A 86 -8.28 -5.92 -9.77
N GLN A 87 -8.17 -6.85 -10.71
CA GLN A 87 -7.15 -6.80 -11.76
C GLN A 87 -7.38 -5.63 -12.72
N THR A 88 -8.60 -5.43 -13.18
CA THR A 88 -8.96 -4.30 -14.07
C THR A 88 -8.88 -2.96 -13.34
N GLN A 89 -9.21 -2.91 -12.05
CA GLN A 89 -9.00 -1.74 -11.19
C GLN A 89 -7.52 -1.39 -11.07
N ALA A 90 -6.64 -2.38 -10.88
CA ALA A 90 -5.19 -2.17 -10.82
C ALA A 90 -4.67 -1.47 -12.08
N ILE A 91 -5.07 -1.95 -13.26
CA ILE A 91 -4.67 -1.35 -14.55
C ILE A 91 -5.20 0.08 -14.69
N SER A 92 -6.44 0.34 -14.27
CA SER A 92 -7.00 1.71 -14.30
C SER A 92 -6.29 2.67 -13.36
N MET A 93 -5.89 2.21 -12.16
CA MET A 93 -5.06 3.00 -11.25
C MET A 93 -3.66 3.26 -11.83
N MET A 94 -3.07 2.26 -12.49
CA MET A 94 -1.77 2.40 -13.15
C MET A 94 -1.84 3.40 -14.32
N GLU A 95 -2.87 3.31 -15.15
CA GLU A 95 -3.11 4.23 -16.27
C GLU A 95 -3.26 5.68 -15.81
N ALA A 96 -4.03 5.91 -14.74
CA ALA A 96 -4.26 7.24 -14.18
C ALA A 96 -2.98 7.97 -13.75
N HIS A 97 -1.92 7.22 -13.42
CA HIS A 97 -0.61 7.74 -13.02
C HIS A 97 0.52 7.33 -13.98
N ALA A 98 0.21 6.85 -15.18
CA ALA A 98 1.19 6.21 -16.05
C ALA A 98 2.27 7.18 -16.56
N ALA A 99 1.91 8.44 -16.83
CA ALA A 99 2.85 9.47 -17.25
C ALA A 99 3.80 9.87 -16.11
N GLU A 100 3.24 10.15 -14.92
CA GLU A 100 4.02 10.50 -13.72
C GLU A 100 4.99 9.38 -13.34
N ARG A 101 4.57 8.12 -13.47
CA ARG A 101 5.33 6.93 -13.07
C ARG A 101 6.05 6.23 -14.23
N LEU A 102 6.19 6.89 -15.40
CA LEU A 102 6.81 6.30 -16.58
C LEU A 102 8.22 5.74 -16.27
N ASN A 103 9.02 6.51 -15.54
CA ASN A 103 10.38 6.09 -15.17
C ASN A 103 10.41 4.85 -14.27
N GLU A 104 9.41 4.69 -13.40
CA GLU A 104 9.30 3.53 -12.52
C GLU A 104 8.91 2.28 -13.31
N HIS A 105 7.95 2.39 -14.23
CA HIS A 105 7.58 1.31 -15.15
C HIS A 105 8.73 0.92 -16.09
N ALA A 106 9.47 1.91 -16.61
CA ALA A 106 10.64 1.67 -17.45
C ALA A 106 11.76 0.96 -16.68
N HIS A 107 12.00 1.35 -15.42
CA HIS A 107 12.98 0.66 -14.57
C HIS A 107 12.60 -0.80 -14.33
N LEU A 108 11.33 -1.07 -14.01
CA LEU A 108 10.81 -2.43 -13.86
C LEU A 108 10.99 -3.25 -15.15
N LEU A 109 10.64 -2.69 -16.31
CA LEU A 109 10.81 -3.33 -17.61
C LEU A 109 12.26 -3.79 -17.84
N VAL A 110 13.22 -2.87 -17.66
CA VAL A 110 14.65 -3.15 -17.82
C VAL A 110 15.12 -4.19 -16.80
N ALA A 111 14.61 -4.14 -15.57
CA ALA A 111 15.00 -5.09 -14.54
C ALA A 111 14.50 -6.52 -14.84
N MET A 112 13.27 -6.67 -15.34
CA MET A 112 12.70 -7.95 -15.76
C MET A 112 13.38 -8.53 -17.01
N GLU A 113 13.80 -7.66 -17.92
CA GLU A 113 14.60 -8.09 -19.08
C GLU A 113 15.97 -8.61 -18.65
N ARG A 114 16.64 -7.91 -17.71
CA ARG A 114 17.95 -8.33 -17.17
C ARG A 114 17.88 -9.63 -16.39
N SER A 115 16.78 -9.92 -15.70
CA SER A 115 16.57 -11.20 -15.01
C SER A 115 16.19 -12.34 -15.97
N GLY A 116 15.89 -12.02 -17.24
CA GLY A 116 15.41 -13.00 -18.22
C GLY A 116 13.95 -13.39 -18.02
N GLU A 117 13.21 -12.68 -17.18
CA GLU A 117 11.79 -12.94 -16.90
C GLU A 117 10.88 -12.41 -18.02
N LEU A 118 11.32 -11.40 -18.77
CA LEU A 118 10.53 -10.74 -19.80
C LEU A 118 11.39 -10.44 -21.03
N ASP A 119 10.85 -10.71 -22.21
CA ASP A 119 11.40 -10.26 -23.50
C ASP A 119 10.52 -9.12 -24.03
N ARG A 120 11.08 -7.90 -24.08
CA ARG A 120 10.31 -6.71 -24.45
C ARG A 120 9.92 -6.70 -25.93
N GLU A 121 10.73 -7.28 -26.81
CA GLU A 121 10.45 -7.33 -28.24
C GLU A 121 9.32 -8.32 -28.52
N LEU A 122 9.35 -9.49 -27.86
CA LEU A 122 8.30 -10.51 -27.98
C LEU A 122 6.94 -10.00 -27.52
N GLU A 123 6.92 -9.16 -26.48
CA GLU A 123 5.71 -8.58 -25.90
C GLU A 123 5.30 -7.24 -26.51
N PHE A 124 6.03 -6.76 -27.54
CA PHE A 124 5.79 -5.48 -28.20
C PHE A 124 5.77 -4.29 -27.23
N LEU A 125 6.65 -4.32 -26.23
CA LEU A 125 6.83 -3.24 -25.25
C LEU A 125 7.83 -2.20 -25.78
N PRO A 126 7.69 -0.92 -25.39
CA PRO A 126 8.46 0.16 -25.97
C PRO A 126 9.97 0.05 -25.67
N SER A 127 10.76 0.41 -26.67
CA SER A 127 12.20 0.62 -26.56
C SER A 127 12.56 1.83 -25.68
N ASP A 128 13.83 1.94 -25.30
CA ASP A 128 14.32 3.07 -24.50
C ASP A 128 14.14 4.43 -25.22
N GLU A 129 14.23 4.42 -26.56
CA GLU A 129 14.00 5.59 -27.40
C GLU A 129 12.52 6.02 -27.36
N GLU A 130 11.58 5.08 -27.57
CA GLU A 130 10.14 5.34 -27.47
C GLU A 130 9.72 5.78 -26.07
N ILE A 131 10.29 5.18 -25.01
CA ILE A 131 10.07 5.61 -23.63
C ILE A 131 10.52 7.08 -23.45
N ASN A 132 11.66 7.46 -24.03
CA ASN A 132 12.15 8.83 -23.95
C ASN A 132 11.26 9.82 -24.73
N GLU A 133 10.73 9.43 -25.89
CA GLU A 133 9.76 10.23 -26.63
C GLU A 133 8.47 10.42 -25.84
N ARG A 134 7.93 9.34 -25.25
CA ARG A 134 6.74 9.39 -24.39
C ARG A 134 6.96 10.29 -23.17
N ARG A 135 8.15 10.25 -22.57
CA ARG A 135 8.55 11.15 -21.48
C ARG A 135 8.44 12.62 -21.89
N LYS A 136 9.01 12.99 -23.05
CA LYS A 136 8.94 14.36 -23.58
C LYS A 136 7.50 14.79 -23.91
N ALA A 137 6.64 13.84 -24.29
CA ALA A 137 5.23 14.07 -24.58
C ALA A 137 4.31 13.99 -23.33
N ASN A 138 4.86 13.80 -22.13
CA ASN A 138 4.11 13.56 -20.89
C ASN A 138 3.09 12.40 -21.02
N LYS A 139 3.49 11.32 -21.70
CA LYS A 139 2.71 10.09 -21.88
C LYS A 139 3.31 8.93 -21.10
N GLY A 140 2.45 8.03 -20.64
CA GLY A 140 2.84 6.80 -19.95
C GLY A 140 2.82 5.56 -20.85
N PHE A 141 2.94 4.39 -20.23
CA PHE A 141 2.53 3.13 -20.83
C PHE A 141 1.00 3.09 -20.99
N THR A 142 0.53 2.47 -22.07
CA THR A 142 -0.87 2.24 -22.40
C THR A 142 -1.44 1.06 -21.59
N ARG A 143 -2.76 0.93 -21.50
CA ARG A 143 -3.41 -0.17 -20.76
C ARG A 143 -2.97 -1.57 -21.22
N PRO A 144 -2.82 -1.89 -22.53
CA PRO A 144 -2.30 -3.18 -22.96
C PRO A 144 -0.87 -3.45 -22.45
N GLU A 145 0.02 -2.46 -22.53
CA GLU A 145 1.40 -2.60 -22.06
C GLU A 145 1.46 -2.74 -20.52
N LEU A 146 0.64 -1.97 -19.80
CA LEU A 146 0.47 -2.09 -18.34
C LEU A 146 -0.09 -3.46 -17.93
N SER A 147 -0.93 -4.07 -18.77
CA SER A 147 -1.48 -5.43 -18.53
C SER A 147 -0.40 -6.50 -18.61
N VAL A 148 0.55 -6.36 -19.55
CA VAL A 148 1.73 -7.22 -19.65
C VAL A 148 2.61 -7.06 -18.41
N LEU A 149 2.99 -5.83 -18.05
CA LEU A 149 3.81 -5.58 -16.86
C LEU A 149 3.17 -6.13 -15.58
N LEU A 150 1.85 -5.94 -15.41
CA LEU A 150 1.12 -6.49 -14.27
C LEU A 150 1.24 -8.03 -14.20
N SER A 151 1.11 -8.71 -15.34
CA SER A 151 1.11 -10.17 -15.42
C SER A 151 2.49 -10.76 -15.16
N TYR A 152 3.53 -10.22 -15.79
CA TYR A 152 4.91 -10.64 -15.54
C TYR A 152 5.32 -10.40 -14.08
N SER A 153 4.89 -9.29 -13.48
CA SER A 153 5.12 -9.05 -12.04
C SER A 153 4.44 -10.06 -11.14
N LYS A 154 3.23 -10.53 -11.50
CA LYS A 154 2.57 -11.61 -10.76
C LYS A 154 3.34 -12.92 -10.88
N ILE A 155 3.81 -13.27 -12.06
CA ILE A 155 4.58 -14.50 -12.29
C ILE A 155 5.87 -14.48 -11.45
N SER A 156 6.63 -13.38 -11.53
CA SER A 156 7.88 -13.21 -10.77
C SER A 156 7.64 -13.29 -9.26
N LEU A 157 6.67 -12.53 -8.74
CA LEU A 157 6.36 -12.56 -7.31
C LEU A 157 5.85 -13.93 -6.86
N TYR A 158 4.97 -14.56 -7.63
CA TYR A 158 4.43 -15.88 -7.33
C TYR A 158 5.55 -16.90 -7.15
N GLN A 159 6.51 -16.95 -8.07
CA GLN A 159 7.63 -17.88 -7.99
C GLN A 159 8.48 -17.63 -6.75
N GLN A 160 8.83 -16.36 -6.47
CA GLN A 160 9.61 -16.01 -5.28
C GLN A 160 8.89 -16.35 -3.97
N LEU A 161 7.56 -16.18 -3.90
CA LEU A 161 6.79 -16.55 -2.72
C LEU A 161 6.65 -18.06 -2.59
N LEU A 162 6.46 -18.78 -3.69
CA LEU A 162 6.36 -20.23 -3.70
C LEU A 162 7.68 -20.89 -3.26
N ASP A 163 8.82 -20.30 -3.60
CA ASP A 163 10.16 -20.78 -3.20
C ASP A 163 10.57 -20.33 -1.79
N SER A 164 9.67 -19.64 -1.07
CA SER A 164 9.89 -19.17 0.31
C SER A 164 9.07 -19.97 1.34
N ASP A 165 9.13 -19.52 2.59
CA ASP A 165 8.34 -20.02 3.72
C ASP A 165 7.02 -19.25 3.93
N VAL A 166 6.66 -18.33 3.03
CA VAL A 166 5.39 -17.59 3.06
C VAL A 166 4.17 -18.51 3.07
N PRO A 167 4.11 -19.60 2.28
CA PRO A 167 2.97 -20.50 2.31
C PRO A 167 2.76 -21.20 3.66
N GLU A 168 3.83 -21.37 4.45
CA GLU A 168 3.78 -22.00 5.79
C GLU A 168 3.42 -21.02 6.91
N ASP A 169 3.34 -19.72 6.63
CA ASP A 169 3.01 -18.70 7.62
C ASP A 169 1.57 -18.89 8.12
N SER A 170 1.41 -19.10 9.44
CA SER A 170 0.13 -19.44 10.06
C SER A 170 -0.96 -18.37 9.87
N PHE A 171 -0.56 -17.10 9.73
CA PHE A 171 -1.50 -16.03 9.47
C PHE A 171 -1.93 -16.04 8.00
N LEU A 172 -1.00 -16.25 7.07
CA LEU A 172 -1.27 -16.30 5.63
C LEU A 172 -1.98 -17.58 5.19
N ALA A 173 -1.86 -18.68 5.94
CA ALA A 173 -2.68 -19.87 5.77
C ALA A 173 -4.20 -19.57 5.82
N ARG A 174 -4.61 -18.48 6.50
CA ARG A 174 -6.01 -18.02 6.50
C ARG A 174 -6.49 -17.58 5.12
N GLU A 175 -5.58 -17.21 4.22
CA GLU A 175 -5.92 -16.87 2.82
C GLU A 175 -6.38 -18.10 2.04
N LEU A 176 -5.92 -19.30 2.39
CA LEU A 176 -6.43 -20.57 1.83
C LEU A 176 -7.92 -20.74 2.12
N HIS A 177 -8.35 -20.45 3.36
CA HIS A 177 -9.77 -20.54 3.71
C HIS A 177 -10.59 -19.51 2.92
N ARG A 178 -10.09 -18.28 2.77
CA ARG A 178 -10.77 -17.22 2.02
C ARG A 178 -10.84 -17.50 0.52
N TYR A 179 -9.94 -18.32 -0.01
CA TYR A 179 -9.99 -18.76 -1.40
C TYR A 179 -11.24 -19.59 -1.68
N PHE A 180 -11.63 -20.50 -0.77
CA PHE A 180 -12.79 -21.36 -0.96
C PHE A 180 -14.13 -20.68 -0.59
N PRO A 181 -15.26 -21.07 -1.19
CA PRO A 181 -16.60 -20.61 -0.79
C PRO A 181 -16.93 -20.93 0.68
N LYS A 182 -17.71 -20.06 1.35
CA LYS A 182 -18.15 -20.21 2.75
C LYS A 182 -18.79 -21.57 3.08
N PRO A 183 -19.60 -22.22 2.20
CA PRO A 183 -20.10 -23.56 2.46
C PRO A 183 -18.98 -24.58 2.70
N LEU A 184 -17.85 -24.49 1.99
CA LEU A 184 -16.70 -25.39 2.22
C LEU A 184 -15.96 -25.02 3.50
N GLN A 185 -15.78 -23.72 3.76
CA GLN A 185 -15.11 -23.25 4.98
C GLN A 185 -15.82 -23.82 6.22
N LYS A 186 -17.15 -23.65 6.31
CA LYS A 186 -17.92 -24.09 7.49
C LYS A 186 -17.81 -25.59 7.81
N HIS A 187 -17.59 -26.43 6.80
CA HIS A 187 -17.64 -27.89 6.96
C HIS A 187 -16.27 -28.57 6.90
N TYR A 188 -15.28 -27.95 6.27
CA TYR A 188 -14.03 -28.61 5.88
C TYR A 188 -12.76 -27.80 6.18
N THR A 189 -12.80 -26.75 7.01
CA THR A 189 -11.61 -25.97 7.40
C THR A 189 -10.44 -26.85 7.85
N GLU A 190 -10.68 -27.86 8.68
CA GLU A 190 -9.62 -28.76 9.16
C GLU A 190 -8.96 -29.55 8.02
N ILE A 191 -9.72 -29.95 7.00
CA ILE A 191 -9.23 -30.73 5.86
C ILE A 191 -8.55 -29.83 4.81
N MET A 192 -8.85 -28.53 4.80
CA MET A 192 -8.22 -27.59 3.87
C MET A 192 -6.70 -27.50 4.07
N ALA A 193 -6.20 -27.69 5.30
CA ALA A 193 -4.77 -27.71 5.60
C ALA A 193 -4.05 -28.94 5.01
N ASP A 194 -4.79 -29.96 4.53
CA ASP A 194 -4.22 -31.11 3.81
C ASP A 194 -4.37 -30.95 2.28
N HIS A 195 -4.74 -29.75 1.80
CA HIS A 195 -4.96 -29.52 0.38
C HIS A 195 -3.65 -29.65 -0.40
N ARG A 196 -3.64 -30.52 -1.43
CA ARG A 196 -2.43 -30.83 -2.21
C ARG A 196 -1.77 -29.62 -2.89
N LEU A 197 -2.56 -28.57 -3.15
CA LEU A 197 -2.09 -27.31 -3.74
C LEU A 197 -2.21 -26.13 -2.76
N GLU A 198 -2.17 -26.39 -1.45
CA GLU A 198 -2.23 -25.34 -0.43
C GLU A 198 -1.19 -24.25 -0.69
N ARG A 199 0.07 -24.66 -0.93
CA ARG A 199 1.18 -23.72 -1.12
C ARG A 199 0.95 -22.80 -2.32
N GLU A 200 0.56 -23.38 -3.45
CA GLU A 200 0.30 -22.70 -4.71
C GLU A 200 -0.89 -21.74 -4.58
N ILE A 201 -1.96 -22.15 -3.89
CA ILE A 201 -3.14 -21.29 -3.66
C ILE A 201 -2.74 -20.10 -2.77
N ILE A 202 -2.03 -20.32 -1.67
CA ILE A 202 -1.61 -19.24 -0.77
C ILE A 202 -0.70 -18.26 -1.52
N ALA A 203 0.33 -18.76 -2.21
CA ALA A 203 1.24 -17.93 -3.01
C ALA A 203 0.49 -17.10 -4.06
N THR A 204 -0.50 -17.69 -4.74
CA THR A 204 -1.35 -17.00 -5.72
C THR A 204 -2.19 -15.89 -5.08
N VAL A 205 -2.85 -16.17 -3.97
CA VAL A 205 -3.71 -15.19 -3.29
C VAL A 205 -2.90 -14.04 -2.71
N VAL A 206 -1.73 -14.32 -2.10
CA VAL A 206 -0.83 -13.29 -1.57
C VAL A 206 -0.28 -12.43 -2.71
N THR A 207 0.19 -13.04 -3.79
CA THR A 207 0.67 -12.33 -5.00
C THR A 207 -0.41 -11.38 -5.53
N ASN A 208 -1.62 -11.87 -5.74
CA ASN A 208 -2.74 -11.06 -6.21
C ASN A 208 -3.08 -9.93 -5.24
N SER A 209 -3.03 -10.17 -3.93
CA SER A 209 -3.28 -9.11 -2.95
C SER A 209 -2.24 -7.99 -3.04
N VAL A 210 -0.96 -8.31 -3.24
CA VAL A 210 0.11 -7.30 -3.36
C VAL A 210 -0.04 -6.55 -4.69
N ILE A 211 0.00 -7.27 -5.81
CA ILE A 211 0.12 -6.67 -7.14
C ILE A 211 -1.14 -5.90 -7.53
N ASN A 212 -2.35 -6.43 -7.25
CA ASN A 212 -3.58 -5.73 -7.63
C ASN A 212 -3.82 -4.44 -6.82
N ARG A 213 -3.21 -4.29 -5.63
CA ARG A 213 -3.41 -3.12 -4.76
C ARG A 213 -2.25 -2.13 -4.79
N MET A 214 -1.03 -2.61 -4.94
CA MET A 214 0.18 -1.79 -4.87
C MET A 214 0.82 -1.54 -6.24
N GLY A 215 0.40 -2.29 -7.26
CA GLY A 215 0.96 -2.24 -8.61
C GLY A 215 2.25 -3.05 -8.75
N PRO A 216 2.71 -3.23 -10.00
CA PRO A 216 3.81 -4.14 -10.34
C PRO A 216 5.18 -3.67 -9.81
N VAL A 217 5.38 -2.36 -9.71
CA VAL A 217 6.66 -1.75 -9.27
C VAL A 217 6.92 -1.95 -7.78
N PHE A 218 5.86 -1.96 -6.95
CA PHE A 218 5.98 -1.82 -5.50
C PHE A 218 6.89 -2.87 -4.86
N PHE A 219 6.70 -4.13 -5.25
CA PHE A 219 7.37 -5.26 -4.64
C PHE A 219 8.88 -5.24 -4.92
N GLN A 220 9.26 -5.21 -6.20
CA GLN A 220 10.66 -5.13 -6.61
C GLN A 220 11.34 -3.91 -5.99
N ARG A 221 10.63 -2.79 -5.95
CA ARG A 221 11.16 -1.56 -5.37
C ARG A 221 11.45 -1.69 -3.87
N ALA A 222 10.55 -2.33 -3.12
CA ALA A 222 10.77 -2.59 -1.70
C ALA A 222 11.99 -3.49 -1.47
N GLN A 223 12.21 -4.50 -2.32
CA GLN A 223 13.42 -5.33 -2.27
C GLN A 223 14.68 -4.52 -2.58
N GLU A 224 14.66 -3.69 -3.63
CA GLU A 224 15.80 -2.86 -4.02
C GLU A 224 16.18 -1.81 -2.97
N ASP A 225 15.19 -1.14 -2.38
CA ASP A 225 15.41 -0.02 -1.47
C ASP A 225 15.83 -0.50 -0.07
N THR A 226 15.47 -1.72 0.31
CA THR A 226 15.75 -2.26 1.65
C THR A 226 16.73 -3.42 1.66
N GLY A 227 16.89 -4.15 0.56
CA GLY A 227 17.60 -5.44 0.51
C GLY A 227 16.82 -6.61 1.15
N ALA A 228 15.52 -6.43 1.43
CA ALA A 228 14.68 -7.51 1.94
C ALA A 228 14.32 -8.51 0.83
N ASP A 229 14.10 -9.76 1.22
CA ASP A 229 13.60 -10.80 0.31
C ASP A 229 12.09 -10.68 0.07
N ALA A 230 11.58 -11.56 -0.80
CA ALA A 230 10.17 -11.56 -1.18
C ALA A 230 9.23 -11.80 0.02
N ALA A 231 9.66 -12.70 0.89
CA ALA A 231 8.90 -13.14 2.05
C ALA A 231 8.71 -12.00 3.05
N ALA A 232 9.80 -11.30 3.40
CA ALA A 232 9.77 -10.16 4.31
C ALA A 232 8.90 -9.01 3.77
N VAL A 233 8.95 -8.73 2.46
CA VAL A 233 8.10 -7.70 1.84
C VAL A 233 6.62 -8.11 1.90
N ALA A 234 6.29 -9.37 1.59
CA ALA A 234 4.91 -9.87 1.62
C ALA A 234 4.32 -9.87 3.04
N ARG A 235 5.09 -10.30 4.04
CA ARG A 235 4.70 -10.24 5.47
C ARG A 235 4.50 -8.79 5.92
N SER A 236 5.45 -7.90 5.63
CA SER A 236 5.37 -6.48 6.01
C SER A 236 4.18 -5.78 5.37
N TYR A 237 3.92 -6.03 4.08
CA TYR A 237 2.73 -5.51 3.41
C TYR A 237 1.44 -6.04 4.05
N THR A 238 1.40 -7.33 4.39
CA THR A 238 0.24 -7.95 5.04
C THR A 238 -0.02 -7.30 6.39
N ILE A 239 1.01 -7.13 7.23
CA ILE A 239 0.92 -6.45 8.51
C ILE A 239 0.39 -5.02 8.33
N ALA A 240 0.97 -4.25 7.41
CA ALA A 240 0.52 -2.89 7.11
C ALA A 240 -0.97 -2.86 6.68
N ARG A 241 -1.38 -3.75 5.79
CA ARG A 241 -2.76 -3.88 5.30
C ARG A 241 -3.74 -4.13 6.44
N GLU A 242 -3.39 -5.00 7.38
CA GLU A 242 -4.22 -5.30 8.54
C GLU A 242 -4.23 -4.17 9.57
N ILE A 243 -3.09 -3.55 9.89
CA ILE A 243 -2.99 -2.44 10.86
C ILE A 243 -3.92 -1.28 10.48
N PHE A 244 -3.98 -0.94 9.19
CA PHE A 244 -4.79 0.17 8.69
C PHE A 244 -6.19 -0.24 8.22
N ASP A 245 -6.65 -1.47 8.51
CA ASP A 245 -7.96 -1.97 8.06
C ASP A 245 -8.21 -1.77 6.55
N ALA A 246 -7.15 -1.89 5.73
CA ALA A 246 -7.17 -1.41 4.35
C ALA A 246 -8.26 -2.07 3.50
N ARG A 247 -8.54 -3.37 3.72
CA ARG A 247 -9.66 -4.08 3.06
C ARG A 247 -11.00 -3.39 3.26
N LYS A 248 -11.33 -2.98 4.49
CA LYS A 248 -12.61 -2.32 4.80
C LYS A 248 -12.70 -0.94 4.16
N ILE A 249 -11.58 -0.21 4.09
CA ILE A 249 -11.55 1.10 3.45
C ILE A 249 -11.68 0.97 1.93
N TRP A 250 -11.01 -0.01 1.32
CA TRP A 250 -11.17 -0.30 -0.10
C TRP A 250 -12.59 -0.70 -0.46
N GLU A 251 -13.23 -1.59 0.30
CA GLU A 251 -14.63 -1.96 0.10
C GLU A 251 -15.57 -0.74 0.19
N LYS A 252 -15.31 0.17 1.13
CA LYS A 252 -16.06 1.42 1.24
C LYS A 252 -15.86 2.34 0.05
N ILE A 253 -14.63 2.49 -0.44
CA ILE A 253 -14.36 3.30 -1.63
C ILE A 253 -15.03 2.67 -2.85
N GLU A 254 -14.87 1.37 -3.07
CA GLU A 254 -15.48 0.63 -4.19
C GLU A 254 -17.01 0.69 -4.16
N SER A 255 -17.63 0.81 -2.98
CA SER A 255 -19.08 1.04 -2.88
C SER A 255 -19.54 2.40 -3.44
N LEU A 256 -18.62 3.30 -3.79
CA LEU A 256 -18.87 4.58 -4.46
C LEU A 256 -18.83 4.47 -6.00
N ASP A 257 -18.73 3.27 -6.55
CA ASP A 257 -18.82 3.05 -7.99
C ASP A 257 -20.10 3.66 -8.56
N ASN A 258 -19.93 4.49 -9.61
CA ASN A 258 -20.98 5.29 -10.24
C ASN A 258 -21.65 6.36 -9.35
N ALA A 259 -21.22 6.51 -8.09
CA ALA A 259 -21.71 7.56 -7.19
C ALA A 259 -20.80 8.80 -7.18
N VAL A 260 -19.48 8.60 -7.34
CA VAL A 260 -18.50 9.69 -7.49
C VAL A 260 -17.66 9.47 -8.75
N HIS A 261 -17.02 10.53 -9.24
CA HIS A 261 -16.14 10.44 -10.40
C HIS A 261 -14.99 9.45 -10.16
N ALA A 262 -14.69 8.57 -11.13
CA ALA A 262 -13.69 7.49 -10.97
C ALA A 262 -12.31 8.01 -10.51
N ASN A 263 -11.85 9.16 -11.03
CA ASN A 263 -10.59 9.77 -10.60
C ASN A 263 -10.54 10.11 -9.10
N VAL A 264 -11.68 10.38 -8.47
CA VAL A 264 -11.75 10.60 -7.01
C VAL A 264 -11.47 9.30 -6.28
N GLN A 265 -12.07 8.20 -6.72
CA GLN A 265 -11.79 6.87 -6.18
C GLN A 265 -10.32 6.47 -6.39
N TYR A 266 -9.79 6.64 -7.61
CA TYR A 266 -8.39 6.32 -7.92
C TYR A 266 -7.42 7.14 -7.05
N SER A 267 -7.70 8.43 -6.85
CA SER A 267 -6.91 9.27 -5.95
C SER A 267 -6.94 8.75 -4.51
N MET A 268 -8.11 8.38 -3.98
CA MET A 268 -8.21 7.82 -2.63
C MET A 268 -7.46 6.48 -2.50
N MET A 269 -7.62 5.59 -3.48
CA MET A 269 -6.89 4.31 -3.53
C MET A 269 -5.38 4.52 -3.58
N PHE A 270 -4.92 5.49 -4.37
CA PHE A 270 -3.51 5.84 -4.47
C PHE A 270 -2.96 6.35 -3.13
N GLN A 271 -3.68 7.22 -2.41
CA GLN A 271 -3.24 7.67 -1.08
C GLN A 271 -3.12 6.52 -0.07
N ILE A 272 -4.02 5.53 -0.14
CA ILE A 272 -3.92 4.32 0.68
C ILE A 272 -2.68 3.51 0.30
N SER A 273 -2.39 3.34 -0.99
CA SER A 273 -1.16 2.66 -1.44
C SER A 273 0.11 3.36 -0.91
N ARG A 274 0.11 4.69 -0.83
CA ARG A 274 1.24 5.44 -0.27
C ARG A 274 1.41 5.19 1.23
N LEU A 275 0.31 5.20 1.99
CA LEU A 275 0.31 4.88 3.42
C LEU A 275 0.82 3.45 3.66
N LEU A 276 0.30 2.47 2.93
CA LEU A 276 0.73 1.08 3.05
C LEU A 276 2.18 0.88 2.65
N ARG A 277 2.66 1.60 1.62
CA ARG A 277 4.07 1.57 1.24
C ARG A 277 4.96 2.10 2.36
N HIS A 278 4.62 3.26 2.94
CA HIS A 278 5.37 3.82 4.07
C HIS A 278 5.39 2.85 5.27
N ALA A 279 4.23 2.31 5.64
CA ALA A 279 4.13 1.32 6.71
C ALA A 279 4.93 0.04 6.44
N THR A 280 4.94 -0.45 5.20
CA THR A 280 5.74 -1.61 4.80
C THR A 280 7.24 -1.32 4.98
N HIS A 281 7.72 -0.16 4.52
CA HIS A 281 9.13 0.22 4.68
C HIS A 281 9.49 0.41 6.15
N TRP A 282 8.60 1.01 6.95
CA TRP A 282 8.78 1.15 8.39
C TRP A 282 8.96 -0.21 9.07
N LEU A 283 8.12 -1.20 8.73
CA LEU A 283 8.20 -2.56 9.27
C LEU A 283 9.50 -3.26 8.85
N LEU A 284 9.90 -3.12 7.58
CA LEU A 284 11.16 -3.67 7.07
C LEU A 284 12.39 -3.02 7.73
N ALA A 285 12.31 -1.75 8.13
CA ALA A 285 13.40 -1.05 8.79
C ALA A 285 13.52 -1.38 10.29
N HIS A 286 12.38 -1.62 10.98
CA HIS A 286 12.36 -1.76 12.44
C HIS A 286 12.15 -3.19 12.95
N HIS A 287 11.61 -4.09 12.13
CA HIS A 287 11.19 -5.44 12.54
C HIS A 287 11.61 -6.53 11.56
N ARG A 288 12.63 -6.31 10.73
CA ARG A 288 13.08 -7.28 9.70
C ARG A 288 13.24 -8.69 10.24
N ASP A 289 13.85 -8.84 11.40
CA ASP A 289 14.20 -10.14 11.98
C ASP A 289 13.03 -10.80 12.76
N GLU A 290 11.93 -10.06 12.97
CA GLU A 290 10.77 -10.49 13.79
C GLU A 290 9.44 -10.12 13.11
N LEU A 291 9.25 -10.54 11.85
CA LEU A 291 8.01 -10.29 11.09
C LEU A 291 6.88 -11.28 11.42
N ASP A 292 6.57 -11.47 12.72
CA ASP A 292 5.37 -12.19 13.14
C ASP A 292 4.13 -11.32 12.85
N ILE A 293 3.33 -11.77 11.89
CA ILE A 293 2.17 -11.00 11.42
C ILE A 293 1.14 -10.80 12.54
N GLU A 294 0.81 -11.85 13.29
CA GLU A 294 -0.26 -11.80 14.28
C GLU A 294 0.16 -10.96 15.50
N ALA A 295 1.41 -11.10 15.95
CA ALA A 295 1.95 -10.32 17.05
C ALA A 295 2.02 -8.82 16.70
N LEU A 296 2.56 -8.47 15.53
CA LEU A 296 2.69 -7.07 15.11
C LEU A 296 1.34 -6.41 14.84
N VAL A 297 0.39 -7.12 14.24
CA VAL A 297 -0.97 -6.60 14.04
C VAL A 297 -1.65 -6.39 15.40
N SER A 298 -1.56 -7.34 16.32
CA SER A 298 -2.16 -7.22 17.66
C SER A 298 -1.57 -6.06 18.45
N ARG A 299 -0.26 -5.81 18.31
CA ARG A 299 0.46 -4.72 18.98
C ARG A 299 0.13 -3.34 18.40
N CYS A 300 0.04 -3.21 17.08
CA CYS A 300 0.01 -1.90 16.41
C CYS A 300 -1.38 -1.46 15.93
N GLN A 301 -2.26 -2.40 15.54
CA GLN A 301 -3.59 -2.08 15.00
C GLN A 301 -4.49 -1.31 15.99
N PRO A 302 -4.54 -1.63 17.30
CA PRO A 302 -5.38 -0.89 18.24
C PRO A 302 -5.01 0.60 18.30
N GLY A 303 -3.71 0.91 18.35
CA GLY A 303 -3.20 2.28 18.34
C GLY A 303 -3.55 3.03 17.05
N ALA A 304 -3.28 2.42 15.89
CA ALA A 304 -3.63 3.01 14.60
C ALA A 304 -5.15 3.32 14.47
N ARG A 305 -6.01 2.42 14.95
CA ARG A 305 -7.47 2.63 14.99
C ARG A 305 -7.89 3.78 15.90
N ILE A 306 -7.27 3.90 17.08
CA ILE A 306 -7.53 5.01 18.00
C ILE A 306 -7.18 6.33 17.35
N LEU A 307 -5.99 6.41 16.72
CA LEU A 307 -5.55 7.60 16.01
C LEU A 307 -6.52 7.98 14.91
N ALA A 308 -6.83 7.06 13.98
CA ALA A 308 -7.74 7.30 12.86
C ALA A 308 -9.12 7.85 13.30
N ARG A 309 -9.67 7.37 14.42
CA ARG A 309 -10.96 7.86 14.94
C ARG A 309 -10.87 9.21 15.64
N LYS A 310 -9.73 9.52 16.27
CA LYS A 310 -9.57 10.67 17.17
C LYS A 310 -8.73 11.81 16.60
N LEU A 311 -8.29 11.75 15.34
CA LEU A 311 -7.48 12.80 14.69
C LEU A 311 -8.04 14.22 14.90
N ASN A 312 -9.36 14.42 14.80
CA ASN A 312 -9.99 15.73 15.00
C ASN A 312 -9.80 16.32 16.41
N LYS A 313 -9.48 15.49 17.42
CA LYS A 313 -9.20 15.87 18.82
C LYS A 313 -7.70 15.90 19.14
N LEU A 314 -6.88 15.29 18.30
CA LEU A 314 -5.43 15.13 18.47
C LEU A 314 -4.66 16.21 17.71
N LEU A 315 -5.11 16.54 16.50
CA LEU A 315 -4.52 17.60 15.68
C LEU A 315 -4.86 18.99 16.26
N SER A 316 -3.93 19.93 16.10
CA SER A 316 -4.12 21.33 16.50
C SER A 316 -3.61 22.28 15.39
N GLY A 317 -3.91 23.59 15.51
CA GLY A 317 -3.41 24.61 14.58
C GLY A 317 -3.74 24.35 13.10
N ASN A 318 -2.73 24.48 12.23
CA ASN A 318 -2.85 24.36 10.79
C ASN A 318 -3.22 22.94 10.33
N GLU A 319 -2.72 21.90 10.99
CA GLU A 319 -3.05 20.51 10.65
C GLU A 319 -4.54 20.23 10.86
N LEU A 320 -5.11 20.71 11.98
CA LEU A 320 -6.55 20.57 12.23
C LEU A 320 -7.39 21.37 11.22
N LYS A 321 -6.93 22.55 10.81
CA LYS A 321 -7.58 23.36 9.77
C LYS A 321 -7.60 22.61 8.44
N ARG A 322 -6.44 22.12 7.98
CA ARG A 322 -6.29 21.32 6.75
C ARG A 322 -7.15 20.06 6.78
N PHE A 323 -7.16 19.35 7.92
CA PHE A 323 -8.01 18.17 8.11
C PHE A 323 -9.50 18.49 7.90
N ARG A 324 -9.99 19.57 8.50
CA ARG A 324 -11.40 20.00 8.37
C ARG A 324 -11.73 20.46 6.95
N GLU A 325 -10.83 21.20 6.31
CA GLU A 325 -10.99 21.67 4.92
C GLU A 325 -11.00 20.51 3.93
N SER A 326 -10.07 19.56 4.06
CA SER A 326 -10.03 18.35 3.23
C SER A 326 -11.26 17.46 3.44
N THR A 327 -11.73 17.31 4.69
CA THR A 327 -12.98 16.58 4.98
C THR A 327 -14.15 17.18 4.22
N ARG A 328 -14.35 18.51 4.33
CA ARG A 328 -15.42 19.22 3.63
C ARG A 328 -15.29 19.12 2.10
N LEU A 329 -14.07 19.16 1.58
CA LEU A 329 -13.82 19.00 0.14
C LEU A 329 -14.33 17.64 -0.37
N TYR A 330 -14.02 16.56 0.34
CA TYR A 330 -14.51 15.22 0.01
C TYR A 330 -16.04 15.11 0.13
N GLU A 331 -16.64 15.67 1.18
CA GLU A 331 -18.09 15.68 1.38
C GLU A 331 -18.81 16.44 0.25
N ASN A 332 -18.27 17.59 -0.16
CA ASN A 332 -18.84 18.41 -1.24
C ASN A 332 -18.85 17.71 -2.61
N ILE A 333 -17.98 16.72 -2.82
CA ILE A 333 -17.93 15.91 -4.05
C ILE A 333 -18.64 14.56 -3.89
N GLY A 334 -19.46 14.39 -2.85
CA GLY A 334 -20.33 13.23 -2.65
C GLY A 334 -19.70 12.06 -1.91
N VAL A 335 -18.49 12.21 -1.34
CA VAL A 335 -17.87 11.16 -0.52
C VAL A 335 -18.49 11.16 0.88
N PRO A 336 -18.99 10.02 1.39
CA PRO A 336 -19.56 9.94 2.75
C PRO A 336 -18.58 10.38 3.84
N GLU A 337 -19.08 11.05 4.90
CA GLU A 337 -18.29 11.60 6.01
C GLU A 337 -17.25 10.60 6.55
N SER A 338 -17.64 9.34 6.74
CA SER A 338 -16.73 8.33 7.31
C SER A 338 -15.49 8.06 6.44
N ILE A 339 -15.62 8.13 5.12
CA ILE A 339 -14.51 7.98 4.17
C ILE A 339 -13.77 9.32 4.06
N ALA A 340 -14.50 10.43 3.92
CA ALA A 340 -13.94 11.78 3.83
C ALA A 340 -12.99 12.09 5.00
N ARG A 341 -13.41 11.80 6.23
CA ARG A 341 -12.59 11.99 7.44
C ARG A 341 -11.37 11.09 7.49
N TYR A 342 -11.49 9.84 7.04
CA TYR A 342 -10.35 8.92 6.98
C TYR A 342 -9.32 9.42 5.97
N MET A 343 -9.78 9.79 4.76
CA MET A 343 -8.90 10.29 3.70
C MET A 343 -8.27 11.64 4.03
N ALA A 344 -9.02 12.57 4.65
CA ALA A 344 -8.47 13.84 5.13
C ALA A 344 -7.42 13.66 6.23
N GLY A 345 -7.50 12.56 6.98
CA GLY A 345 -6.56 12.19 8.04
C GLY A 345 -5.36 11.36 7.60
N ILE A 346 -5.30 10.95 6.33
CA ILE A 346 -4.38 9.88 5.90
C ILE A 346 -2.91 10.26 6.08
N ASN A 347 -2.54 11.53 5.90
CA ASN A 347 -1.16 11.99 6.10
C ASN A 347 -0.74 11.93 7.57
N ALA A 348 -1.65 12.20 8.51
CA ALA A 348 -1.37 12.06 9.93
C ALA A 348 -1.16 10.58 10.32
N LEU A 349 -1.83 9.65 9.62
CA LEU A 349 -1.69 8.21 9.85
C LEU A 349 -0.32 7.64 9.49
N TYR A 350 0.54 8.36 8.76
CA TYR A 350 1.92 7.93 8.54
C TYR A 350 2.66 7.77 9.88
N SER A 351 2.41 8.68 10.83
CA SER A 351 3.00 8.62 12.18
C SER A 351 2.39 7.57 13.10
N ALA A 352 1.41 6.78 12.63
CA ALA A 352 0.65 5.89 13.51
C ALA A 352 1.50 4.78 14.12
N LEU A 353 2.44 4.20 13.36
CA LEU A 353 3.33 3.15 13.84
C LEU A 353 4.32 3.70 14.87
N ASP A 354 4.96 4.83 14.56
CA ASP A 354 5.86 5.52 15.48
C ASP A 354 5.19 5.87 16.82
N ILE A 355 4.01 6.50 16.76
CA ILE A 355 3.26 6.89 17.96
C ILE A 355 2.88 5.66 18.79
N THR A 356 2.42 4.58 18.13
CA THR A 356 2.01 3.35 18.82
C THR A 356 3.21 2.66 19.46
N GLU A 357 4.35 2.62 18.77
CA GLU A 357 5.58 2.04 19.28
C GLU A 357 6.13 2.83 20.48
N VAL A 358 6.14 4.17 20.40
CA VAL A 358 6.52 5.04 21.53
C VAL A 358 5.59 4.84 22.72
N ALA A 359 4.28 4.75 22.49
CA ALA A 359 3.29 4.50 23.54
C ALA A 359 3.55 3.16 24.26
N ASN A 360 3.80 2.09 23.49
CA ASN A 360 4.08 0.76 24.02
C ASN A 360 5.40 0.73 24.81
N ARG A 361 6.51 1.26 24.26
CA ARG A 361 7.82 1.30 24.94
C ARG A 361 7.81 2.11 26.23
N ARG A 362 6.98 3.15 26.30
CA ARG A 362 6.86 4.02 27.48
C ARG A 362 5.69 3.65 28.39
N ASN A 363 4.91 2.63 28.04
CA ASN A 363 3.75 2.18 28.78
C ASN A 363 2.79 3.34 29.11
N VAL A 364 2.45 4.14 28.09
CA VAL A 364 1.50 5.25 28.19
C VAL A 364 0.36 5.07 27.18
N ASP A 365 -0.76 5.74 27.40
CA ASP A 365 -1.87 5.73 26.45
C ASP A 365 -1.44 6.24 25.07
N VAL A 366 -1.91 5.59 24.00
CA VAL A 366 -1.64 6.02 22.61
C VAL A 366 -2.09 7.46 22.36
N GLU A 367 -3.23 7.87 22.93
CA GLU A 367 -3.70 9.26 22.84
C GLU A 367 -2.77 10.25 23.53
N PHE A 368 -2.17 9.85 24.65
CA PHE A 368 -1.20 10.67 25.36
C PHE A 368 0.05 10.85 24.48
N ALA A 369 0.61 9.76 23.97
CA ALA A 369 1.77 9.79 23.08
C ALA A 369 1.49 10.60 21.81
N ALA A 370 0.32 10.45 21.21
CA ALA A 370 -0.10 11.19 20.01
C ALA A 370 -0.18 12.69 20.26
N ARG A 371 -0.75 13.10 21.40
CA ARG A 371 -0.82 14.52 21.78
C ARG A 371 0.57 15.11 21.96
N VAL A 372 1.48 14.40 22.63
CA VAL A 372 2.88 14.83 22.74
C VAL A 372 3.52 14.94 21.35
N TYR A 373 3.32 13.94 20.49
CA TYR A 373 3.87 13.89 19.14
C TYR A 373 3.45 15.10 18.29
N PHE A 374 2.15 15.38 18.18
CA PHE A 374 1.65 16.50 17.38
C PHE A 374 2.03 17.85 17.97
N GLU A 375 2.05 18.01 19.30
CA GLU A 375 2.46 19.27 19.93
C GLU A 375 3.97 19.54 19.77
N ILE A 376 4.82 18.50 19.76
CA ILE A 376 6.24 18.66 19.39
C ILE A 376 6.37 19.07 17.92
N GLY A 377 5.62 18.41 17.03
CA GLY A 377 5.61 18.74 15.60
C GLY A 377 5.27 20.20 15.37
N ARG A 378 4.25 20.69 16.06
CA ARG A 378 3.85 22.10 16.04
C ARG A 378 4.90 23.04 16.64
N GLY A 379 5.43 22.69 17.82
CA GLY A 379 6.41 23.52 18.53
C GLY A 379 7.72 23.72 17.78
N LEU A 380 8.09 22.77 16.91
CA LEU A 380 9.30 22.79 16.09
C LEU A 380 9.02 23.04 14.59
N ALA A 381 7.78 23.36 14.21
CA ALA A 381 7.36 23.57 12.83
C ALA A 381 7.75 22.43 11.86
N LEU A 382 7.66 21.17 12.33
CA LEU A 382 8.01 19.98 11.53
C LEU A 382 7.01 19.71 10.41
N ASP A 383 5.79 20.26 10.50
CA ASP A 383 4.80 20.26 9.43
C ASP A 383 5.33 20.98 8.19
N TRP A 384 6.01 22.12 8.37
CA TRP A 384 6.63 22.84 7.26
C TRP A 384 7.72 22.03 6.57
N ILE A 385 8.65 21.42 7.33
CA ILE A 385 9.72 20.58 6.75
C ILE A 385 9.11 19.43 5.95
N ARG A 386 8.06 18.80 6.49
CA ARG A 386 7.35 17.70 5.82
C ARG A 386 6.72 18.13 4.51
N ASP A 387 6.03 19.28 4.50
CA ASP A 387 5.44 19.84 3.29
C ASP A 387 6.51 20.10 2.22
N GLN A 388 7.68 20.63 2.61
CA GLN A 388 8.80 20.87 1.70
C GLN A 388 9.38 19.56 1.12
N ILE A 389 9.54 18.52 1.95
CA ILE A 389 10.00 17.20 1.49
C ILE A 389 9.03 16.63 0.45
N GLU A 390 7.72 16.76 0.66
CA GLU A 390 6.71 16.19 -0.23
C GLU A 390 6.63 16.91 -1.60
N ILE A 391 6.87 18.23 -1.65
CA ILE A 391 6.87 18.99 -2.90
C ILE A 391 8.21 19.00 -3.64
N LEU A 392 9.27 18.41 -3.06
CA LEU A 392 10.56 18.27 -3.74
C LEU A 392 10.37 17.62 -5.12
N HIS A 393 10.92 18.27 -6.14
CA HIS A 393 11.00 17.70 -7.47
C HIS A 393 11.92 16.48 -7.45
N VAL A 394 11.49 15.40 -8.11
CA VAL A 394 12.21 14.14 -8.15
C VAL A 394 12.52 13.79 -9.60
N GLU A 395 13.79 13.84 -9.94
CA GLU A 395 14.35 13.40 -11.20
C GLU A 395 15.07 12.06 -10.99
N GLY A 396 14.47 11.02 -11.53
CA GLY A 396 15.05 9.68 -11.53
C GLY A 396 15.05 8.98 -10.16
N ARG A 397 15.70 7.83 -10.15
CA ARG A 397 15.63 6.84 -9.06
C ARG A 397 16.20 7.35 -7.74
N TRP A 398 17.41 7.93 -7.75
CA TRP A 398 18.13 8.24 -6.52
C TRP A 398 17.52 9.41 -5.74
N GLN A 399 16.97 10.40 -6.46
CA GLN A 399 16.22 11.48 -5.82
C GLN A 399 14.91 10.96 -5.19
N ALA A 400 14.27 9.94 -5.78
CA ALA A 400 13.10 9.30 -5.17
C ALA A 400 13.45 8.62 -3.85
N VAL A 401 14.57 7.88 -3.81
CA VAL A 401 15.10 7.27 -2.58
C VAL A 401 15.46 8.34 -1.55
N ALA A 402 16.15 9.40 -1.96
CA ALA A 402 16.55 10.49 -1.07
C ALA A 402 15.33 11.18 -0.44
N ARG A 403 14.25 11.40 -1.21
CA ARG A 403 13.00 11.99 -0.69
C ARG A 403 12.34 11.07 0.34
N GLY A 404 12.31 9.76 0.05
CA GLY A 404 11.83 8.75 1.00
C GLY A 404 12.64 8.77 2.30
N THR A 405 13.97 8.76 2.18
CA THR A 405 14.90 8.78 3.32
C THR A 405 14.75 10.04 4.17
N LEU A 406 14.61 11.22 3.55
CA LEU A 406 14.36 12.48 4.26
C LEU A 406 13.05 12.41 5.05
N ARG A 407 11.98 11.90 4.43
CA ARG A 407 10.70 11.73 5.09
C ARG A 407 10.79 10.78 6.28
N ASP A 408 11.39 9.61 6.09
CA ASP A 408 11.46 8.60 7.13
C ASP A 408 12.34 9.08 8.30
N ASN A 409 13.45 9.76 8.02
CA ASN A 409 14.28 10.43 9.04
C ASN A 409 13.52 11.49 9.83
N LEU A 410 12.61 12.25 9.19
CA LEU A 410 11.79 13.24 9.88
C LEU A 410 10.81 12.57 10.86
N TYR A 411 10.14 11.51 10.43
CA TYR A 411 9.23 10.74 11.27
C TYR A 411 9.95 10.11 12.47
N GLU A 412 11.08 9.43 12.23
CA GLU A 412 11.91 8.83 13.28
C GLU A 412 12.41 9.87 14.28
N LEU A 413 12.82 11.05 13.79
CA LEU A 413 13.29 12.14 14.63
C LEU A 413 12.16 12.69 15.51
N GLN A 414 10.96 12.89 14.96
CA GLN A 414 9.80 13.34 15.73
C GLN A 414 9.40 12.28 16.77
N ALA A 415 9.44 11.00 16.42
CA ALA A 415 9.18 9.89 17.34
C ALA A 415 10.19 9.85 18.50
N THR A 416 11.48 10.00 18.19
CA THR A 416 12.56 10.04 19.17
C THR A 416 12.40 11.20 20.15
N LEU A 417 12.08 12.40 19.65
CA LEU A 417 11.84 13.57 20.50
C LEU A 417 10.59 13.37 21.36
N THR A 418 9.52 12.78 20.81
CA THR A 418 8.31 12.41 21.55
C THR A 418 8.64 11.48 22.72
N GLU A 419 9.41 10.43 22.45
CA GLU A 419 9.85 9.49 23.46
C GLU A 419 10.70 10.16 24.56
N GLN A 420 11.60 11.07 24.17
CA GLN A 420 12.42 11.85 25.10
C GLN A 420 11.58 12.75 26.01
N VAL A 421 10.57 13.44 25.46
CA VAL A 421 9.66 14.30 26.24
C VAL A 421 8.86 13.47 27.24
N ILE A 422 8.32 12.32 26.81
CA ILE A 422 7.56 11.41 27.68
C ILE A 422 8.43 10.90 28.81
N ARG A 423 9.68 10.51 28.54
CA ARG A 423 10.62 9.98 29.55
C ARG A 423 11.03 11.02 30.59
N ASN A 424 11.36 12.23 30.15
CA ASN A 424 12.10 13.19 30.98
C ASN A 424 11.21 14.15 31.78
N HIS A 425 9.90 14.19 31.52
CA HIS A 425 8.97 15.11 32.18
C HIS A 425 7.82 14.35 32.84
N ARG A 426 7.47 14.76 34.08
CA ARG A 426 6.35 14.19 34.85
C ARG A 426 5.11 15.07 34.68
N GLY A 427 3.93 14.48 34.91
CA GLY A 427 2.63 15.17 34.82
C GLY A 427 1.68 14.50 33.82
N ASN A 428 0.37 14.60 34.04
CA ASN A 428 -0.62 13.87 33.24
C ASN A 428 -1.13 14.65 32.01
N ASN A 429 -0.70 15.90 31.84
CA ASN A 429 -1.06 16.72 30.68
C ASN A 429 0.04 16.70 29.60
N PRO A 430 -0.24 16.18 28.39
CA PRO A 430 0.71 16.19 27.28
C PRO A 430 1.25 17.58 26.92
N VAL A 431 0.37 18.59 26.91
CA VAL A 431 0.72 19.95 26.48
C VAL A 431 1.73 20.57 27.43
N ASP A 432 1.52 20.37 28.73
CA ASP A 432 2.42 20.91 29.77
C ASP A 432 3.79 20.23 29.75
N ARG A 433 3.87 18.94 29.40
CA ARG A 433 5.16 18.25 29.21
C ARG A 433 5.93 18.82 28.04
N VAL A 434 5.25 19.05 26.92
CA VAL A 434 5.87 19.63 25.72
C VAL A 434 6.31 21.07 26.00
N SER A 435 5.46 21.91 26.60
CA SER A 435 5.82 23.29 26.92
C SER A 435 7.02 23.37 27.87
N THR A 436 7.07 22.52 28.91
CA THR A 436 8.22 22.44 29.83
C THR A 436 9.50 22.04 29.09
N TRP A 437 9.42 21.06 28.18
CA TRP A 437 10.57 20.65 27.38
C TRP A 437 11.03 21.77 26.43
N LEU A 438 10.11 22.44 25.74
CA LEU A 438 10.40 23.56 24.85
C LEU A 438 11.09 24.71 25.60
N THR A 439 10.58 25.09 26.77
CA THR A 439 11.19 26.14 27.61
C THR A 439 12.60 25.74 28.07
N ARG A 440 12.81 24.48 28.46
CA ARG A 440 14.13 23.99 28.88
C ARG A 440 15.18 24.01 27.75
N HIS A 441 14.75 23.85 26.50
CA HIS A 441 15.63 23.79 25.33
C HIS A 441 15.55 25.05 24.46
N GLN A 442 15.01 26.15 25.01
CA GLN A 442 14.69 27.37 24.25
C GLN A 442 15.88 27.91 23.44
N ALA A 443 17.09 27.94 24.01
CA ALA A 443 18.27 28.45 23.31
C ALA A 443 18.60 27.64 22.03
N GLN A 444 18.53 26.31 22.12
CA GLN A 444 18.81 25.43 20.99
C GLN A 444 17.69 25.48 19.94
N ILE A 445 16.44 25.58 20.39
CA ILE A 445 15.27 25.72 19.52
C ILE A 445 15.29 27.07 18.80
N SER A 446 15.66 28.16 19.46
CA SER A 446 15.81 29.47 18.84
C SER A 446 16.85 29.47 17.73
N HIS A 447 17.99 28.77 17.94
CA HIS A 447 18.99 28.59 16.88
C HIS A 447 18.42 27.81 15.68
N ALA A 448 17.77 26.66 15.94
CA ALA A 448 17.16 25.86 14.88
C ALA A 448 16.09 26.64 14.11
N ASN A 449 15.24 27.39 14.80
CA ASN A 449 14.20 28.22 14.20
C ASN A 449 14.80 29.34 13.32
N GLN A 450 15.88 29.99 13.76
CA GLN A 450 16.57 30.98 12.94
C GLN A 450 17.05 30.38 11.62
N THR A 451 17.68 29.19 11.67
CA THR A 451 18.10 28.48 10.45
C THR A 451 16.91 28.13 9.55
N LEU A 452 15.79 27.68 10.11
CA LEU A 452 14.59 27.39 9.32
C LEU A 452 13.95 28.66 8.73
N ASP A 453 13.99 29.79 9.43
CA ASP A 453 13.48 31.07 8.93
C ASP A 453 14.36 31.61 7.79
N ASP A 454 15.68 31.47 7.89
CA ASP A 454 16.59 31.82 6.80
C ASP A 454 16.30 30.97 5.54
N MET A 455 16.04 29.67 5.72
CA MET A 455 15.63 28.76 4.64
C MET A 455 14.29 29.18 4.01
N ARG A 456 13.31 29.61 4.81
CA ARG A 456 12.00 30.11 4.30
C ARG A 456 12.15 31.36 3.44
N MET A 457 13.10 32.24 3.78
CA MET A 457 13.38 33.46 3.01
C MET A 457 14.19 33.18 1.73
N GLY A 458 15.02 32.13 1.71
CA GLY A 458 15.92 31.78 0.60
C GLY A 458 15.26 31.16 -0.64
N GLY A 459 13.99 30.75 -0.56
CA GLY A 459 13.12 30.42 -1.69
C GLY A 459 13.34 29.08 -2.40
N ASN A 460 14.58 28.62 -2.61
CA ASN A 460 14.85 27.35 -3.30
C ASN A 460 15.44 26.31 -2.33
N LEU A 461 14.57 25.42 -1.85
CA LEU A 461 14.98 24.28 -1.01
C LEU A 461 15.25 23.06 -1.89
N ASP A 462 16.41 22.46 -1.70
CA ASP A 462 16.79 21.20 -2.32
C ASP A 462 17.00 20.10 -1.27
N PHE A 463 17.40 18.91 -1.72
CA PHE A 463 17.66 17.76 -0.84
C PHE A 463 18.72 18.06 0.22
N ALA A 464 19.78 18.80 -0.13
CA ALA A 464 20.85 19.14 0.80
C ALA A 464 20.34 20.10 1.88
N THR A 465 19.57 21.12 1.48
CA THR A 465 19.02 22.12 2.40
C THR A 465 18.05 21.48 3.40
N LEU A 466 17.17 20.57 2.96
CA LEU A 466 16.28 19.84 3.88
C LEU A 466 17.02 18.83 4.76
N SER A 467 18.13 18.26 4.28
CA SER A 467 19.01 17.43 5.12
C SER A 467 19.62 18.24 6.26
N VAL A 468 20.04 19.48 5.98
CA VAL A 468 20.55 20.41 7.00
C VAL A 468 19.45 20.78 8.00
N ALA A 469 18.23 21.06 7.53
CA ALA A 469 17.09 21.33 8.41
C ALA A 469 16.84 20.19 9.40
N LEU A 470 16.84 18.93 8.92
CA LEU A 470 16.71 17.77 9.79
C LEU A 470 17.89 17.63 10.76
N GLN A 471 19.10 17.95 10.34
CA GLN A 471 20.28 17.89 11.20
C GLN A 471 20.22 18.93 12.33
N GLU A 472 19.70 20.14 12.08
CA GLU A 472 19.48 21.13 13.15
C GLU A 472 18.46 20.64 14.18
N ILE A 473 17.34 20.07 13.74
CA ILE A 473 16.37 19.47 14.67
C ILE A 473 16.98 18.27 15.40
N ARG A 474 17.84 17.47 14.75
CA ARG A 474 18.50 16.31 15.35
C ARG A 474 19.40 16.69 16.52
N LYS A 475 20.00 17.89 16.53
CA LYS A 475 20.79 18.41 17.66
C LYS A 475 19.98 18.60 18.95
N LEU A 476 18.64 18.62 18.87
CA LEU A 476 17.75 18.70 20.03
C LEU A 476 17.60 17.36 20.78
N ARG A 477 18.09 16.26 20.19
CA ARG A 477 18.19 14.97 20.88
C ARG A 477 19.23 15.10 22.00
N ILE A 478 18.84 14.73 23.21
CA ILE A 478 19.79 14.60 24.32
C ILE A 478 20.64 13.36 24.00
N GLN A 479 21.94 13.54 23.81
CA GLN A 479 22.89 12.44 23.86
C GLN A 479 22.82 11.86 25.27
N SER A 480 22.24 10.66 25.38
CA SER A 480 22.18 9.89 26.62
C SER A 480 23.48 9.15 26.86
#